data_AF-A0A833LLM6-F1
#
_entry.id   AF-A0A833LLM6-F1
#
_cell.length_a   1.000
_cell.length_b   1.000
_cell.length_c   1.000
_cell.angle_alpha   90.00
_cell.angle_beta   90.00
_cell.angle_gamma   90.00
#
_symmetry.space_group_name_H-M   'P 1'
#
loop_
_entity.id
_entity.type
_entity.pdbx_description
1 polymer ?
#
loop_
_entity_poly.entity_id
_entity_poly.type
_entity_poly.pdbx_seq_one_letter_code
_entity_poly.pdbx_strand_id
1 'polypeptide(L)'
;MALFGFFRRRPPIREVAELADFIDQQSAFLIQRYIYDYTHARSGPYSKSLLAKPDFMQTVEKSRWAAYPLGLAMVGEMVAGVLRPHFGVAQDEKRAALDALIDLVLSVFDRYDVPELIGREIWLDARSELAIKLDQIGMHPPKPVTDIPEPYAERYFNMMPFDQELLTNDVPTTRGYLRLNLTHIRDELVKRMDAATMVGLLRENGGETGA
;
A
#
# COMPACT_ATOMS: atom_id res chain seq x y z
N MET A 1 5.40 -27.69 -19.92
CA MET A 1 4.03 -27.34 -20.38
C MET A 1 3.46 -26.24 -19.49
N ALA A 2 3.74 -24.96 -19.77
CA ALA A 2 3.00 -23.82 -19.19
C ALA A 2 3.39 -22.49 -19.89
N LEU A 3 3.07 -22.37 -21.18
CA LEU A 3 3.23 -21.13 -21.97
C LEU A 3 1.92 -20.35 -22.14
N PHE A 4 0.85 -20.71 -21.40
CA PHE A 4 -0.49 -20.14 -21.54
C PHE A 4 -1.02 -19.39 -20.29
N GLY A 5 -0.16 -18.97 -19.36
CA GLY A 5 -0.57 -18.24 -18.15
C GLY A 5 -0.84 -16.74 -18.34
N PHE A 6 -0.37 -16.14 -19.44
CA PHE A 6 -0.34 -14.67 -19.60
C PHE A 6 -1.70 -14.03 -19.96
N PHE A 7 -2.73 -14.82 -20.28
CA PHE A 7 -4.05 -14.32 -20.72
C PHE A 7 -5.20 -14.55 -19.72
N ARG A 8 -4.93 -15.02 -18.50
CA ARG A 8 -5.99 -15.19 -17.50
C ARG A 8 -6.31 -13.84 -16.88
N ARG A 9 -7.51 -13.29 -17.16
CA ARG A 9 -8.04 -12.14 -16.43
C ARG A 9 -7.94 -12.43 -14.93
N ARG A 10 -7.36 -11.51 -14.16
CA ARG A 10 -7.32 -11.61 -12.69
C ARG A 10 -8.75 -11.71 -12.17
N PRO A 11 -9.01 -12.55 -11.15
CA PRO A 11 -10.37 -12.79 -10.66
C PRO A 11 -11.01 -11.48 -10.18
N PRO A 12 -12.33 -11.30 -10.35
CA PRO A 12 -13.05 -10.15 -9.80
C PRO A 12 -12.93 -10.11 -8.28
N ILE A 13 -13.05 -8.93 -7.68
CA ILE A 13 -13.07 -8.71 -6.24
C ILE A 13 -14.54 -8.52 -5.84
N ARG A 14 -15.08 -9.49 -5.13
CA ARG A 14 -16.50 -9.61 -4.76
C ARG A 14 -16.71 -9.64 -3.25
N GLU A 15 -15.69 -10.04 -2.48
CA GLU A 15 -15.76 -10.15 -1.03
C GLU A 15 -14.80 -9.18 -0.33
N VAL A 16 -15.11 -8.81 0.92
CA VAL A 16 -14.26 -7.92 1.73
C VAL A 16 -12.87 -8.53 1.97
N ALA A 17 -12.80 -9.86 2.14
CA ALA A 17 -11.53 -10.58 2.26
C ALA A 17 -10.67 -10.46 0.98
N GLU A 18 -11.28 -10.51 -0.20
CA GLU A 18 -10.58 -10.34 -1.48
C GLU A 18 -10.08 -8.89 -1.67
N LEU A 19 -10.82 -7.90 -1.15
CA LEU A 19 -10.35 -6.51 -1.11
C LEU A 19 -9.16 -6.35 -0.15
N ALA A 20 -9.20 -6.99 1.02
CA ALA A 20 -8.07 -7.00 1.95
C ALA A 20 -6.81 -7.61 1.31
N ASP A 21 -6.96 -8.75 0.62
CA ASP A 21 -5.86 -9.40 -0.10
C ASP A 21 -5.33 -8.53 -1.25
N PHE A 22 -6.22 -7.81 -1.93
CA PHE A 22 -5.81 -6.84 -2.95
C PHE A 22 -5.00 -5.69 -2.32
N ILE A 23 -5.49 -5.09 -1.23
CA ILE A 23 -4.79 -4.00 -0.52
C ILE A 23 -3.41 -4.46 -0.09
N ASP A 24 -3.32 -5.64 0.52
CA ASP A 24 -2.06 -6.24 0.95
C ASP A 24 -1.06 -6.39 -0.21
N GLN A 25 -1.45 -7.17 -1.23
CA GLN A 25 -0.59 -7.50 -2.36
C GLN A 25 -0.13 -6.25 -3.12
N GLN A 26 -1.03 -5.29 -3.33
CA GLN A 26 -0.69 -4.06 -4.07
C GLN A 26 0.17 -3.11 -3.22
N SER A 27 -0.03 -3.06 -1.91
CA SER A 27 0.83 -2.29 -0.99
C SER A 27 2.25 -2.85 -0.98
N ALA A 28 2.38 -4.18 -0.83
CA ALA A 28 3.67 -4.87 -0.90
C ALA A 28 4.33 -4.69 -2.28
N PHE A 29 3.58 -4.89 -3.37
CA PHE A 29 4.12 -4.70 -4.72
C PHE A 29 4.64 -3.29 -4.95
N LEU A 30 3.85 -2.27 -4.58
CA LEU A 30 4.17 -0.85 -4.79
C LEU A 30 5.50 -0.47 -4.12
N ILE A 31 5.73 -0.91 -2.88
CA ILE A 31 6.91 -0.50 -2.11
C ILE A 31 8.08 -1.47 -2.23
N GLN A 32 7.85 -2.76 -2.42
CA GLN A 32 8.95 -3.74 -2.42
C GLN A 32 9.62 -3.82 -3.79
N ARG A 33 8.84 -3.74 -4.88
CA ARG A 33 9.39 -3.84 -6.24
C ARG A 33 10.41 -2.73 -6.51
N TYR A 34 10.10 -1.49 -6.14
CA TYR A 34 10.99 -0.38 -6.40
C TYR A 34 12.29 -0.44 -5.58
N ILE A 35 12.30 -1.03 -4.39
CA ILE A 35 13.54 -1.29 -3.64
C ILE A 35 14.51 -2.15 -4.47
N TYR A 36 14.02 -3.22 -5.11
CA TYR A 36 14.84 -4.05 -5.98
C TYR A 36 15.20 -3.34 -7.29
N ASP A 37 14.25 -2.68 -7.96
CA ASP A 37 14.50 -1.96 -9.21
C ASP A 37 15.54 -0.84 -8.99
N TYR A 38 15.46 -0.12 -7.88
CA TYR A 38 16.41 0.90 -7.47
C TYR A 38 17.78 0.31 -7.17
N THR A 39 17.83 -0.81 -6.43
CA THR A 39 19.08 -1.55 -6.19
C THR A 39 19.75 -1.94 -7.49
N HIS A 40 19.00 -2.52 -8.44
CA HIS A 40 19.51 -2.88 -9.76
C HIS A 40 20.03 -1.68 -10.53
N ALA A 41 19.29 -0.57 -10.55
CA ALA A 41 19.69 0.64 -11.24
C ALA A 41 20.99 1.23 -10.66
N ARG A 42 21.16 1.20 -9.33
CA ARG A 42 22.31 1.79 -8.64
C ARG A 42 23.57 0.94 -8.68
N SER A 43 23.42 -0.37 -8.55
CA SER A 43 24.56 -1.30 -8.52
C SER A 43 24.93 -1.87 -9.89
N GLY A 44 24.09 -1.64 -10.91
CA GLY A 44 24.37 -1.97 -12.30
C GLY A 44 24.79 -3.44 -12.49
N PRO A 45 25.96 -3.70 -13.14
CA PRO A 45 26.47 -5.06 -13.33
C PRO A 45 26.67 -5.86 -12.04
N TYR A 46 26.89 -5.18 -10.90
CA TYR A 46 27.16 -5.80 -9.60
C TYR A 46 25.90 -6.09 -8.79
N SER A 47 24.71 -5.79 -9.31
CA SER A 47 23.45 -5.98 -8.58
C SER A 47 23.22 -7.40 -8.09
N LYS A 48 23.51 -8.40 -8.93
CA LYS A 48 23.37 -9.82 -8.53
C LYS A 48 24.34 -10.20 -7.42
N SER A 49 25.59 -9.73 -7.46
CA SER A 49 26.57 -10.05 -6.43
C SER A 49 26.29 -9.31 -5.12
N LEU A 50 25.76 -8.09 -5.19
CA LEU A 50 25.35 -7.31 -4.02
C LEU A 50 24.15 -7.96 -3.32
N LEU A 51 23.11 -8.33 -4.07
CA LEU A 51 21.93 -9.04 -3.55
C LEU A 51 22.23 -10.47 -3.08
N ALA A 52 23.38 -11.04 -3.43
CA ALA A 52 23.83 -12.32 -2.89
C ALA A 52 24.50 -12.19 -1.50
N LYS A 53 24.82 -10.97 -1.04
CA LYS A 53 25.45 -10.76 0.27
C LYS A 53 24.39 -10.79 1.39
N PRO A 54 24.53 -11.66 2.40
CA PRO A 54 23.57 -11.75 3.51
C PRO A 54 23.33 -10.42 4.23
N ASP A 55 24.37 -9.65 4.51
CA ASP A 55 24.27 -8.38 5.24
C ASP A 55 23.50 -7.31 4.44
N PHE A 56 23.72 -7.26 3.12
CA PHE A 56 22.98 -6.36 2.26
C PHE A 56 21.51 -6.79 2.17
N MET A 57 21.24 -8.10 2.07
CA MET A 57 19.88 -8.61 2.07
C MET A 57 19.13 -8.31 3.37
N GLN A 58 19.79 -8.34 4.54
CA GLN A 58 19.17 -7.88 5.79
C GLN A 58 18.75 -6.40 5.72
N THR A 59 19.55 -5.56 5.07
CA THR A 59 19.21 -4.14 4.85
C THR A 59 18.02 -3.99 3.89
N VAL A 60 17.97 -4.80 2.83
CA VAL A 60 16.83 -4.86 1.91
C VAL A 60 15.56 -5.30 2.65
N GLU A 61 15.63 -6.36 3.46
CA GLU A 61 14.48 -6.84 4.25
C GLU A 61 14.00 -5.78 5.24
N LYS A 62 14.91 -5.12 5.95
CA LYS A 62 14.57 -3.99 6.82
C LYS A 62 13.85 -2.88 6.05
N SER A 63 14.35 -2.53 4.87
CA SER A 63 13.75 -1.50 4.00
C SER A 63 12.34 -1.89 3.55
N ARG A 64 12.14 -3.16 3.15
CA ARG A 64 10.84 -3.70 2.73
C ARG A 64 9.80 -3.58 3.85
N TRP A 65 10.16 -3.98 5.06
CA TRP A 65 9.25 -3.91 6.21
C TRP A 65 9.01 -2.48 6.68
N ALA A 66 10.04 -1.63 6.73
CA ALA A 66 9.89 -0.23 7.11
C ALA A 66 8.99 0.56 6.15
N ALA A 67 9.01 0.22 4.86
CA ALA A 67 8.22 0.90 3.83
C ALA A 67 6.79 0.34 3.68
N TYR A 68 6.51 -0.88 4.15
CA TYR A 68 5.20 -1.52 3.97
C TYR A 68 4.01 -0.68 4.49
N PRO A 69 4.08 -0.04 5.67
CA PRO A 69 3.00 0.81 6.17
C PRO A 69 2.71 2.02 5.27
N LEU A 70 3.72 2.55 4.57
CA LEU A 70 3.52 3.62 3.59
C LEU A 70 2.74 3.13 2.36
N GLY A 71 3.00 1.88 1.95
CA GLY A 71 2.23 1.20 0.91
C GLY A 71 0.76 1.12 1.28
N LEU A 72 0.46 0.65 2.50
CA LEU A 72 -0.91 0.57 3.03
C LEU A 72 -1.59 1.94 3.10
N ALA A 73 -0.88 2.99 3.53
CA ALA A 73 -1.43 4.33 3.55
C ALA A 73 -1.82 4.82 2.14
N MET A 74 -0.92 4.65 1.16
CA MET A 74 -1.17 5.09 -0.23
C MET A 74 -2.28 4.29 -0.90
N VAL A 75 -2.26 2.96 -0.77
CA VAL A 75 -3.27 2.08 -1.37
C VAL A 75 -4.62 2.24 -0.65
N GLY A 76 -4.62 2.34 0.68
CA GLY A 76 -5.82 2.61 1.48
C GLY A 76 -6.48 3.94 1.11
N GLU A 77 -5.72 5.02 0.95
CA GLU A 77 -6.25 6.31 0.48
C GLU A 77 -6.80 6.22 -0.95
N MET A 78 -6.13 5.48 -1.83
CA MET A 78 -6.61 5.25 -3.19
C MET A 78 -7.93 4.47 -3.20
N VAL A 79 -8.04 3.39 -2.42
CA VAL A 79 -9.28 2.61 -2.28
C VAL A 79 -10.40 3.49 -1.71
N ALA A 80 -10.12 4.26 -0.66
CA ALA A 80 -11.07 5.21 -0.10
C ALA A 80 -11.58 6.18 -1.18
N GLY A 81 -10.68 6.72 -2.00
CA GLY A 81 -11.05 7.60 -3.12
C GLY A 81 -11.99 6.95 -4.14
N VAL A 82 -11.79 5.66 -4.45
CA VAL A 82 -12.66 4.89 -5.37
C VAL A 82 -14.03 4.61 -4.75
N LEU A 83 -14.09 4.30 -3.46
CA LEU A 83 -15.34 3.92 -2.79
C LEU A 83 -16.18 5.12 -2.34
N ARG A 84 -15.54 6.28 -2.10
CA ARG A 84 -16.18 7.47 -1.51
C ARG A 84 -17.44 7.97 -2.22
N PRO A 85 -17.57 7.93 -3.56
CA PRO A 85 -18.83 8.27 -4.22
C PRO A 85 -20.02 7.40 -3.81
N HIS A 86 -19.77 6.22 -3.24
CA HIS A 86 -20.77 5.24 -2.83
C HIS A 86 -21.01 5.18 -1.32
N PHE A 87 -20.29 5.98 -0.52
CA PHE A 87 -20.40 6.06 0.94
C PHE A 87 -21.73 6.64 1.46
N GLY A 88 -22.73 6.86 0.58
CA GLY A 88 -24.00 7.45 0.95
C GLY A 88 -23.98 8.98 1.04
N VAL A 89 -25.11 9.55 1.44
CA VAL A 89 -25.33 11.00 1.40
C VAL A 89 -25.14 11.61 2.79
N ALA A 90 -25.63 10.93 3.82
CA ALA A 90 -25.53 11.37 5.21
C ALA A 90 -24.09 11.34 5.72
N GLN A 91 -23.73 12.23 6.64
CA GLN A 91 -22.38 12.28 7.21
C GLN A 91 -22.05 11.03 8.02
N ASP A 92 -23.01 10.53 8.80
CA ASP A 92 -22.82 9.32 9.63
C ASP A 92 -22.59 8.07 8.77
N GLU A 93 -23.30 7.95 7.64
CA GLU A 93 -23.09 6.90 6.65
C GLU A 93 -21.70 6.93 6.01
N LYS A 94 -21.19 8.15 5.75
CA LYS A 94 -19.85 8.35 5.21
C LYS A 94 -18.78 8.01 6.22
N ARG A 95 -19.01 8.39 7.47
CA ARG A 95 -18.08 8.09 8.56
C ARG A 95 -18.02 6.59 8.83
N ALA A 96 -19.17 5.92 8.97
CA ALA A 96 -19.22 4.49 9.18
C ALA A 96 -18.56 3.69 8.05
N ALA A 97 -18.76 4.08 6.79
CA ALA A 97 -18.10 3.45 5.65
C ALA A 97 -16.58 3.67 5.63
N LEU A 98 -16.12 4.85 6.04
CA LEU A 98 -14.69 5.13 6.19
C LEU A 98 -14.09 4.32 7.34
N ASP A 99 -14.75 4.26 8.50
CA ASP A 99 -14.30 3.48 9.66
C ASP A 99 -14.14 1.99 9.29
N ALA A 100 -15.13 1.40 8.61
CA ALA A 100 -15.04 0.01 8.14
C ALA A 100 -13.85 -0.22 7.17
N LEU A 101 -13.52 0.77 6.33
CA LEU A 101 -12.34 0.70 5.47
C LEU A 101 -11.03 0.85 6.26
N ILE A 102 -11.00 1.74 7.25
CA ILE A 102 -9.83 1.91 8.14
C ILE A 102 -9.56 0.60 8.86
N ASP A 103 -10.59 -0.01 9.46
CA ASP A 103 -10.48 -1.29 10.16
C ASP A 103 -10.00 -2.40 9.22
N LEU A 104 -10.48 -2.43 7.98
CA LEU A 104 -9.99 -3.38 6.97
C LEU A 104 -8.49 -3.20 6.71
N VAL A 105 -8.03 -1.98 6.46
CA VAL A 105 -6.61 -1.71 6.17
C VAL A 105 -5.73 -2.01 7.38
N LEU A 106 -6.18 -1.69 8.60
CA LEU A 106 -5.46 -2.03 9.82
C LEU A 106 -5.45 -3.54 10.06
N SER A 107 -6.53 -4.25 9.75
CA SER A 107 -6.57 -5.73 9.82
C SER A 107 -5.54 -6.36 8.88
N VAL A 108 -5.26 -5.73 7.73
CA VAL A 108 -4.21 -6.18 6.80
C VAL A 108 -2.82 -5.99 7.38
N PHE A 109 -2.56 -4.84 8.01
CA PHE A 109 -1.31 -4.62 8.76
C PHE A 109 -1.11 -5.69 9.83
N ASP A 110 -2.18 -6.01 10.58
CA ASP A 110 -2.17 -6.94 11.70
C ASP A 110 -2.05 -8.43 11.29
N ARG A 111 -2.05 -8.74 9.98
CA ARG A 111 -1.76 -10.10 9.48
C ARG A 111 -0.30 -10.52 9.72
N TYR A 112 0.58 -9.55 9.94
CA TYR A 112 2.01 -9.79 10.09
C TYR A 112 2.45 -9.70 11.54
N ASP A 113 3.22 -10.70 11.96
CA ASP A 113 4.00 -10.61 13.19
C ASP A 113 4.98 -9.43 13.10
N VAL A 114 5.37 -8.92 14.27
CA VAL A 114 6.38 -7.85 14.37
C VAL A 114 7.68 -8.31 13.69
N PRO A 115 8.15 -7.63 12.63
CA PRO A 115 9.40 -8.01 12.00
C PRO A 115 10.58 -7.76 12.95
N GLU A 116 11.38 -8.79 13.23
CA GLU A 116 12.51 -8.71 14.18
C GLU A 116 13.49 -7.56 13.84
N LEU A 117 13.76 -7.34 12.54
CA LEU A 117 14.66 -6.30 12.04
C LEU A 117 14.16 -4.86 12.26
N ILE A 118 12.86 -4.69 12.55
CA ILE A 118 12.22 -3.41 12.82
C ILE A 118 12.06 -3.21 14.33
N GLY A 119 11.67 -4.27 15.04
CA GLY A 119 11.38 -4.22 16.46
C GLY A 119 9.95 -3.74 16.76
N ARG A 120 9.46 -4.14 17.95
CA ARG A 120 8.05 -3.96 18.34
C ARG A 120 7.62 -2.50 18.43
N GLU A 121 8.43 -1.65 19.03
CA GLU A 121 8.11 -0.24 19.25
C GLU A 121 7.88 0.48 17.91
N ILE A 122 8.86 0.43 17.01
CA ILE A 122 8.79 1.06 15.69
C ILE A 122 7.61 0.50 14.88
N TRP A 123 7.33 -0.79 14.98
CA TRP A 123 6.21 -1.41 14.28
C TRP A 123 4.85 -0.90 14.78
N LEU A 124 4.67 -0.80 16.10
CA LEU A 124 3.43 -0.28 16.70
C LEU A 124 3.24 1.22 16.45
N ASP A 125 4.34 1.99 16.43
CA ASP A 125 4.31 3.39 16.05
C ASP A 125 3.88 3.56 14.60
N ALA A 126 4.40 2.73 13.70
CA ALA A 126 4.00 2.74 12.29
C ALA A 126 2.51 2.36 12.10
N ARG A 127 2.00 1.40 12.88
CA ARG A 127 0.56 1.07 12.90
C ARG A 127 -0.29 2.25 13.36
N SER A 128 0.14 2.94 14.42
CA SER A 128 -0.56 4.11 14.97
C SER A 128 -0.53 5.29 14.00
N GLU A 129 0.61 5.53 13.36
CA GLU A 129 0.74 6.54 12.32
C GLU A 129 -0.15 6.23 11.11
N LEU A 130 -0.24 4.96 10.70
CA LEU A 130 -1.14 4.51 9.64
C LEU A 130 -2.60 4.82 9.99
N ALA A 131 -3.05 4.47 11.20
CA ALA A 131 -4.41 4.76 11.65
C ALA A 131 -4.75 6.26 11.58
N ILE A 132 -3.83 7.12 12.07
CA ILE A 132 -3.99 8.58 12.02
C ILE A 132 -4.10 9.07 10.57
N LYS A 133 -3.24 8.59 9.67
CA LYS A 133 -3.27 8.98 8.26
C LYS A 133 -4.57 8.58 7.57
N LEU A 134 -5.07 7.38 7.86
CA LEU A 134 -6.31 6.91 7.25
C LEU A 134 -7.53 7.69 7.76
N ASP A 135 -7.56 8.05 9.05
CA ASP A 135 -8.60 8.89 9.62
C ASP A 135 -8.66 10.29 8.97
N GLN A 136 -7.49 10.88 8.70
CA GLN A 136 -7.37 12.19 8.05
C GLN A 136 -7.93 12.23 6.62
N ILE A 137 -8.07 11.09 5.93
CA ILE A 137 -8.66 11.03 4.57
C ILE A 137 -10.09 11.60 4.57
N GLY A 138 -10.84 11.39 5.65
CA GLY A 138 -12.22 11.89 5.79
C GLY A 138 -12.30 13.42 5.81
N MET A 139 -11.22 14.11 6.21
CA MET A 139 -11.19 15.55 6.46
C MET A 139 -11.06 16.41 5.19
N HIS A 140 -10.75 15.80 4.05
CA HIS A 140 -10.62 16.48 2.77
C HIS A 140 -11.38 15.75 1.66
N PRO A 141 -11.74 16.40 0.54
CA PRO A 141 -12.26 15.70 -0.64
C PRO A 141 -11.29 14.62 -1.14
N PRO A 142 -11.75 13.57 -1.86
CA PRO A 142 -10.86 12.59 -2.46
C PRO A 142 -9.76 13.27 -3.29
N LYS A 143 -8.50 12.92 -3.03
CA LYS A 143 -7.38 13.41 -3.84
C LYS A 143 -7.36 12.70 -5.19
N PRO A 144 -6.90 13.36 -6.26
CA PRO A 144 -6.47 12.64 -7.46
C PRO A 144 -5.42 11.59 -7.08
N VAL A 145 -5.51 10.39 -7.66
CA VAL A 145 -4.58 9.28 -7.35
C VAL A 145 -3.11 9.66 -7.58
N THR A 146 -2.84 10.59 -8.50
CA THR A 146 -1.51 11.11 -8.82
C THR A 146 -0.91 11.96 -7.72
N ASP A 147 -1.73 12.46 -6.79
CA ASP A 147 -1.31 13.38 -5.75
C ASP A 147 -1.09 12.64 -4.42
N ILE A 148 -1.67 11.45 -4.26
CA ILE A 148 -1.53 10.60 -3.07
C ILE A 148 -0.06 10.33 -2.71
N PRO A 149 0.87 10.02 -3.65
CA PRO A 149 2.25 9.73 -3.30
C PRO A 149 3.07 10.93 -2.81
N GLU A 150 2.59 12.16 -3.02
CA GLU A 150 3.39 13.37 -2.77
C GLU A 150 3.97 13.47 -1.36
N PRO A 151 3.20 13.31 -0.27
CA PRO A 151 3.74 13.36 1.10
C PRO A 151 4.62 12.15 1.48
N TYR A 152 4.68 11.10 0.65
CA TYR A 152 5.37 9.85 0.97
C TYR A 152 6.70 9.67 0.23
N ALA A 153 6.86 10.32 -0.93
CA ALA A 153 7.95 10.02 -1.86
C ALA A 153 9.34 10.21 -1.24
N GLU A 154 9.57 11.29 -0.50
CA GLU A 154 10.86 11.55 0.14
C GLU A 154 11.15 10.58 1.28
N ARG A 155 10.17 10.35 2.18
CA ARG A 155 10.31 9.37 3.27
C ARG A 155 10.60 7.98 2.73
N TYR A 156 9.88 7.56 1.68
CA TYR A 156 10.08 6.27 1.05
C TYR A 156 11.44 6.16 0.36
N PHE A 157 11.90 7.22 -0.32
CA PHE A 157 13.24 7.27 -0.91
C PHE A 157 14.34 7.13 0.16
N ASN A 158 14.15 7.76 1.33
CA ASN A 158 15.09 7.67 2.44
C ASN A 158 15.13 6.28 3.11
N MET A 159 14.25 5.36 2.73
CA MET A 159 14.26 3.96 3.15
C MET A 159 14.99 3.04 2.17
N MET A 160 15.61 3.56 1.09
CA MET A 160 16.37 2.72 0.18
C MET A 160 17.57 2.05 0.88
N PRO A 161 17.96 0.82 0.48
CA PRO A 161 18.96 0.01 1.19
C PRO A 161 20.41 0.44 0.87
N PHE A 162 20.66 1.75 0.82
CA PHE A 162 21.98 2.33 0.55
C PHE A 162 22.24 3.48 1.53
N ASP A 163 23.50 3.71 1.88
CA ASP A 163 23.90 4.86 2.68
C ASP A 163 23.53 6.16 1.96
N GLN A 164 22.99 7.13 2.72
CA GLN A 164 22.47 8.38 2.13
C GLN A 164 23.54 9.18 1.38
N GLU A 165 24.80 9.06 1.77
CA GLU A 165 25.94 9.70 1.08
C GLU A 165 26.19 9.14 -0.33
N LEU A 166 25.65 7.94 -0.62
CA LEU A 166 25.76 7.28 -1.92
C LEU A 166 24.50 7.48 -2.80
N LEU A 167 23.47 8.12 -2.26
CA LEU A 167 22.23 8.41 -2.97
C LEU A 167 22.36 9.70 -3.78
N THR A 168 22.14 9.62 -5.09
CA THR A 168 21.79 10.82 -5.88
C THR A 168 20.36 11.23 -5.56
N ASN A 169 20.01 12.51 -5.67
CA ASN A 169 18.65 12.98 -5.40
C ASN A 169 17.64 12.46 -6.45
N ASP A 170 17.14 11.24 -6.26
CA ASP A 170 16.19 10.58 -7.16
C ASP A 170 14.75 10.62 -6.65
N VAL A 171 14.46 11.46 -5.65
CA VAL A 171 13.10 11.68 -5.15
C VAL A 171 12.10 11.96 -6.29
N PRO A 172 12.43 12.76 -7.34
CA PRO A 172 11.52 12.93 -8.48
C PRO A 172 11.21 11.62 -9.23
N THR A 173 12.19 10.74 -9.38
CA THR A 173 12.04 9.43 -10.02
C THR A 173 11.19 8.50 -9.15
N THR A 174 11.45 8.47 -7.84
CA THR A 174 10.65 7.71 -6.87
C THR A 174 9.20 8.17 -6.87
N ARG A 175 8.96 9.49 -6.84
CA ARG A 175 7.62 10.09 -6.96
C ARG A 175 6.94 9.65 -8.26
N GLY A 176 7.64 9.74 -9.40
CA GLY A 176 7.11 9.33 -10.69
C GLY A 176 6.71 7.85 -10.73
N TYR A 177 7.56 6.98 -10.17
CA TYR A 177 7.27 5.55 -10.03
C TYR A 177 6.00 5.30 -9.21
N LEU A 178 5.89 5.91 -8.02
CA LEU A 178 4.75 5.71 -7.14
C LEU A 178 3.44 6.18 -7.80
N ARG A 179 3.46 7.35 -8.45
CA ARG A 179 2.31 7.90 -9.18
C ARG A 179 1.82 6.96 -10.28
N LEU A 180 2.75 6.49 -11.11
CA LEU A 180 2.42 5.60 -12.23
C LEU A 180 1.82 4.28 -11.72
N ASN A 181 2.48 3.63 -10.76
CA ASN A 181 2.03 2.34 -10.26
C ASN A 181 0.72 2.46 -9.48
N LEU A 182 0.54 3.48 -8.65
CA LEU A 182 -0.72 3.69 -7.93
C LEU A 182 -1.89 3.96 -8.89
N THR A 183 -1.64 4.66 -10.01
CA THR A 183 -2.63 4.83 -11.08
C THR A 183 -3.01 3.49 -11.72
N HIS A 184 -2.04 2.64 -12.02
CA HIS A 184 -2.30 1.30 -12.56
C HIS A 184 -3.07 0.41 -11.56
N ILE A 185 -2.72 0.47 -10.27
CA ILE A 185 -3.41 -0.25 -9.20
C ILE A 185 -4.87 0.18 -9.13
N ARG A 186 -5.14 1.49 -9.16
CA ARG A 186 -6.51 2.03 -9.21
C ARG A 186 -7.28 1.50 -10.42
N ASP A 187 -6.68 1.57 -11.61
CA ASP A 187 -7.33 1.12 -12.84
C ASP A 187 -7.63 -0.37 -12.81
N GLU A 188 -6.77 -1.17 -12.17
CA GLU A 188 -7.02 -2.58 -11.93
C GLU A 188 -8.18 -2.79 -10.94
N LEU A 189 -8.20 -2.07 -9.82
CA LEU A 189 -9.25 -2.15 -8.81
C LEU A 189 -10.62 -1.86 -9.44
N VAL A 190 -10.75 -0.74 -10.15
CA VAL A 190 -11.99 -0.31 -10.80
C VAL A 190 -12.45 -1.32 -11.86
N LYS A 191 -11.54 -2.02 -12.53
CA LYS A 191 -11.90 -3.08 -13.50
C LYS A 191 -12.37 -4.37 -12.85
N ARG A 192 -11.96 -4.64 -11.60
CA ARG A 192 -12.19 -5.93 -10.92
C ARG A 192 -13.32 -5.88 -9.89
N MET A 193 -13.69 -4.71 -9.40
CA MET A 193 -14.59 -4.52 -8.26
C MET A 193 -15.80 -3.66 -8.66
N ASP A 194 -17.00 -4.04 -8.18
CA ASP A 194 -18.15 -3.15 -8.15
C ASP A 194 -18.15 -2.34 -6.84
N ALA A 195 -17.88 -1.04 -6.96
CA ALA A 195 -17.66 -0.19 -5.78
C ALA A 195 -18.92 -0.01 -4.91
N ALA A 196 -20.11 0.05 -5.53
CA ALA A 196 -21.36 0.19 -4.80
C ALA A 196 -21.65 -1.06 -3.94
N THR A 197 -21.49 -2.24 -4.54
CA THR A 197 -21.66 -3.54 -3.86
C THR A 197 -20.64 -3.68 -2.74
N MET A 198 -19.38 -3.32 -2.98
CA MET A 198 -18.31 -3.41 -1.97
C MET A 198 -18.59 -2.52 -0.76
N VAL A 199 -19.11 -1.30 -0.95
CA VAL A 199 -19.49 -0.44 0.19
C VAL A 199 -20.63 -1.06 1.00
N GLY A 200 -21.59 -1.73 0.36
CA GLY A 200 -22.62 -2.50 1.06
C GLY A 200 -22.02 -3.57 1.96
N LEU A 201 -21.12 -4.40 1.40
CA LEU A 201 -20.46 -5.49 2.14
C LEU A 201 -19.56 -5.00 3.28
N LEU A 202 -18.88 -3.85 3.12
CA LEU A 202 -18.07 -3.25 4.19
C LEU A 202 -18.92 -2.84 5.39
N ARG A 203 -20.12 -2.28 5.14
CA ARG A 203 -21.04 -1.86 6.20
C ARG A 203 -21.62 -3.05 6.96
N GLU A 204 -21.96 -4.12 6.25
CA GLU A 204 -22.46 -5.36 6.86
C GLU A 204 -21.40 -6.01 7.76
N ASN A 205 -20.14 -6.12 7.29
CA ASN A 205 -19.04 -6.67 8.10
C ASN A 205 -18.66 -5.77 9.29
N GLY A 206 -18.74 -4.44 9.15
CA GLY A 206 -18.49 -3.51 10.25
C GLY A 206 -19.55 -3.58 11.37
N GLY A 207 -20.78 -3.97 11.03
CA GLY A 207 -21.87 -4.12 12.00
C GLY A 207 -21.77 -5.36 12.90
N GLU A 208 -21.12 -6.43 12.45
CA GLU A 208 -20.99 -7.68 13.22
C GLU A 208 -19.93 -7.62 14.33
N THR A 209 -19.01 -6.66 14.27
CA THR A 209 -17.95 -6.52 15.29
C THR A 209 -18.38 -5.66 16.49
N GLY A 210 -19.63 -5.17 16.49
CA GLY A 210 -20.18 -4.25 17.49
C GLY A 210 -21.36 -4.78 18.32
N ALA A 211 -21.63 -6.08 18.29
CA ALA A 211 -22.65 -6.76 19.12
C ALA A 211 -21.99 -7.72 20.12
#